data_AF-K0NAF5-F1
#
_entry.id   AF-K0NAF5-F1
#
_cell.length_a   1.000
_cell.length_b   1.000
_cell.length_c   1.000
_cell.angle_alpha   90.00
_cell.angle_beta   90.00
_cell.angle_gamma   90.00
#
_symmetry.space_group_name_H-M   'P 1'
#
loop_
_entity.id
_entity.type
_entity.pdbx_description
1 polymer ?
#
loop_
_entity_poly.entity_id
_entity_poly.type
_entity_poly.pdbx_seq_one_letter_code
_entity_poly.pdbx_strand_id
1 'polypeptide(L)'
;MHEFLILNEESLPFKTKIDANNHLIHFFQVVKVAFQARVSPIRVSEQFDSHWYNILLSDNYFLREWIKNQDRDYSMRIKSLISSTDIPQIPIDDINCVDHFKLSEFCLASDNTVKTPSLGAAFMLDAVAVSFLSSDLWDLSGIALLWDTIDENGEIEKKKCVAKNAARVEHWKRHFEQLQEQRKESSRKGTLLWDKRNIEFSNLIFCNDCKKNFTNLSINRANYNQLWNNLKLLNDNISECNSDKKLKKLTQLNFTDESSRVKEK
;
A
#
# COMPACT_ATOMS: atom_id res chain seq x y z
N MET A 1 5.00 5.84 -1.38
CA MET A 1 3.63 5.60 -0.89
C MET A 1 2.97 4.59 -1.80
N HIS A 2 2.47 3.49 -1.23
CA HIS A 2 1.74 2.50 -2.01
C HIS A 2 0.39 3.03 -2.51
N GLU A 3 -0.09 2.51 -3.63
CA GLU A 3 -1.33 2.93 -4.30
C GLU A 3 -2.55 2.14 -3.83
N PHE A 4 -2.56 1.76 -2.56
CA PHE A 4 -3.69 1.17 -1.84
C PHE A 4 -3.88 1.89 -0.50
N LEU A 5 -5.04 1.69 0.11
CA LEU A 5 -5.35 2.18 1.45
C LEU A 5 -5.27 1.04 2.46
N ILE A 6 -5.01 1.37 3.72
CA ILE A 6 -5.11 0.43 4.84
C ILE A 6 -6.32 0.81 5.68
N LEU A 7 -7.25 -0.10 5.96
CA LEU A 7 -8.31 0.19 6.92
C LEU A 7 -7.75 0.24 8.33
N ASN A 8 -7.97 1.33 9.06
CA ASN A 8 -7.71 1.37 10.49
C ASN A 8 -8.88 0.73 11.23
N GLU A 9 -8.81 -0.58 11.46
CA GLU A 9 -9.87 -1.37 12.10
C GLU A 9 -10.09 -0.93 13.55
N GLU A 10 -9.02 -0.47 14.20
CA GLU A 10 -9.03 0.02 15.59
C GLU A 10 -9.75 1.37 15.75
N SER A 11 -10.15 2.01 14.64
CA SER A 11 -11.01 3.18 14.67
C SER A 11 -12.50 2.88 14.87
N LEU A 12 -12.86 1.63 15.15
CA LEU A 12 -14.19 1.22 15.58
C LEU A 12 -14.13 0.57 16.97
N PRO A 13 -15.26 0.54 17.72
CA PRO A 13 -16.58 1.05 17.36
C PRO A 13 -16.80 2.54 17.68
N PHE A 14 -17.87 3.13 17.14
CA PHE A 14 -18.46 4.37 17.60
C PHE A 14 -19.13 4.21 18.97
N LYS A 15 -19.17 5.30 19.75
CA LYS A 15 -19.83 5.33 21.07
C LYS A 15 -21.33 5.05 20.97
N THR A 16 -21.99 5.61 19.97
CA THR A 16 -23.44 5.46 19.78
C THR A 16 -23.82 5.22 18.33
N LYS A 17 -25.03 4.70 18.12
CA LYS A 17 -25.64 4.56 16.79
C LYS A 17 -25.83 5.91 16.09
N ILE A 18 -26.10 6.97 16.87
CA ILE A 18 -26.26 8.33 16.33
C ILE A 18 -24.91 8.82 15.77
N ASP A 19 -23.83 8.63 16.53
CA ASP A 19 -22.48 9.00 16.07
C ASP A 19 -22.09 8.22 14.81
N ALA A 20 -22.35 6.91 14.78
CA ALA A 20 -22.11 6.08 13.61
C ALA A 20 -22.84 6.62 12.36
N ASN A 21 -24.13 6.95 12.50
CA ASN A 21 -24.93 7.52 11.40
C ASN A 21 -24.37 8.86 10.90
N ASN A 22 -23.93 9.72 11.82
CA ASN A 22 -23.44 11.06 11.48
C ASN A 22 -22.06 11.02 10.82
N HIS A 23 -21.22 10.03 11.14
CA HIS A 23 -19.80 10.05 10.79
C HIS A 23 -19.37 9.02 9.73
N LEU A 24 -20.12 7.94 9.52
CA LEU A 24 -19.79 6.93 8.48
C LEU A 24 -19.69 7.53 7.08
N ILE A 25 -20.48 8.57 6.80
CA ILE A 25 -20.45 9.27 5.51
C ILE A 25 -19.05 9.80 5.17
N HIS A 26 -18.29 10.27 6.16
CA HIS A 26 -16.95 10.81 5.95
C HIS A 26 -15.97 9.73 5.50
N PHE A 27 -16.04 8.55 6.12
CA PHE A 27 -15.24 7.39 5.73
C PHE A 27 -15.45 7.05 4.24
N PHE A 28 -16.70 6.87 3.83
CA PHE A 28 -17.02 6.51 2.44
C PHE A 28 -16.69 7.64 1.45
N GLN A 29 -16.76 8.91 1.87
CA GLN A 29 -16.30 10.04 1.07
C GLN A 29 -14.79 10.00 0.82
N VAL A 30 -13.98 9.71 1.84
CA VAL A 30 -12.53 9.54 1.70
C VAL A 30 -12.20 8.43 0.72
N VAL A 31 -12.77 7.24 0.94
CA VAL A 31 -12.56 6.07 0.07
C VAL A 31 -12.96 6.38 -1.37
N LYS A 32 -14.13 6.99 -1.58
CA LYS A 32 -14.61 7.37 -2.91
C LYS A 32 -13.61 8.26 -3.64
N VAL A 33 -13.10 9.30 -2.97
CA VAL A 33 -12.14 10.24 -3.58
C VAL A 33 -10.80 9.56 -3.86
N ALA A 34 -10.33 8.67 -2.98
CA ALA A 34 -9.12 7.89 -3.21
C ALA A 34 -9.25 6.95 -4.42
N PHE A 35 -10.39 6.28 -4.58
CA PHE A 35 -10.63 5.39 -5.70
C PHE A 35 -10.74 6.16 -7.03
N GLN A 36 -11.39 7.32 -7.02
CA GLN A 36 -11.40 8.23 -8.18
C GLN A 36 -9.99 8.67 -8.58
N ALA A 37 -9.08 8.73 -7.61
CA ALA A 37 -7.66 9.03 -7.80
C ALA A 37 -6.80 7.79 -8.14
N ARG A 38 -7.44 6.64 -8.41
CA ARG A 38 -6.82 5.34 -8.70
C ARG A 38 -5.91 4.84 -7.57
N VAL A 39 -6.35 5.03 -6.32
CA VAL A 39 -5.72 4.46 -5.14
C VAL A 39 -6.70 3.45 -4.56
N SER A 40 -6.41 2.18 -4.80
CA SER A 40 -7.25 1.02 -4.54
C SER A 40 -6.37 -0.23 -4.63
N PRO A 41 -6.67 -1.30 -3.88
CA PRO A 41 -7.84 -1.55 -3.05
C PRO A 41 -7.74 -0.92 -1.64
N ILE A 42 -8.74 -1.14 -0.79
CA ILE A 42 -8.57 -1.04 0.67
C ILE A 42 -8.09 -2.39 1.18
N ARG A 43 -7.04 -2.43 1.96
CA ARG A 43 -6.54 -3.66 2.57
C ARG A 43 -6.95 -3.76 4.04
N VAL A 44 -7.34 -4.96 4.47
CA VAL A 44 -7.78 -5.27 5.84
C VAL A 44 -7.03 -6.49 6.37
N SER A 45 -7.00 -6.65 7.69
CA SER A 45 -6.41 -7.78 8.39
C SER A 45 -7.14 -9.08 8.05
N GLU A 46 -6.44 -10.21 8.21
CA GLU A 46 -7.01 -11.54 7.95
C GLU A 46 -8.15 -11.90 8.92
N GLN A 47 -8.19 -11.23 10.07
CA GLN A 47 -9.20 -11.43 11.11
C GLN A 47 -10.46 -10.60 10.86
N PHE A 48 -10.38 -9.65 9.93
CA PHE A 48 -11.49 -8.76 9.62
C PHE A 48 -12.53 -9.45 8.73
N ASP A 49 -13.80 -9.12 8.92
CA ASP A 49 -14.86 -9.60 8.04
C ASP A 49 -14.64 -9.02 6.64
N SER A 50 -14.17 -9.87 5.70
CA SER A 50 -13.88 -9.50 4.33
C SER A 50 -15.06 -8.89 3.58
N HIS A 51 -16.29 -9.14 4.04
CA HIS A 51 -17.51 -8.59 3.45
C HIS A 51 -18.09 -7.41 4.24
N TRP A 52 -17.45 -7.03 5.34
CA TRP A 52 -17.75 -5.87 6.18
C TRP A 52 -19.14 -5.86 6.85
N TYR A 53 -20.05 -6.76 6.47
CA TYR A 53 -21.45 -6.72 6.90
C TYR A 53 -21.63 -6.94 8.41
N ASN A 54 -20.71 -7.67 9.03
CA ASN A 54 -20.73 -7.96 10.46
C ASN A 54 -19.80 -7.07 11.28
N ILE A 55 -19.23 -6.02 10.67
CA ILE A 55 -18.54 -4.98 11.42
C ILE A 55 -19.51 -4.32 12.39
N LEU A 56 -19.14 -4.33 13.66
CA LEU A 56 -19.85 -3.64 14.72
C LEU A 56 -19.52 -2.14 14.66
N LEU A 57 -20.52 -1.33 14.35
CA LEU A 57 -20.41 0.13 14.30
C LEU A 57 -20.58 0.77 15.67
N SER A 58 -21.53 0.29 16.47
CA SER A 58 -21.72 0.67 17.86
C SER A 58 -22.38 -0.49 18.59
N ASP A 59 -22.68 -0.35 19.88
CA ASP A 59 -23.35 -1.41 20.64
C ASP A 59 -24.61 -1.93 19.90
N ASN A 60 -24.61 -3.25 19.62
CA ASN A 60 -25.62 -3.98 18.85
C ASN A 60 -26.03 -3.36 17.50
N TYR A 61 -25.15 -2.59 16.86
CA TYR A 61 -25.44 -1.94 15.58
C TYR A 61 -24.37 -2.25 14.54
N PHE A 62 -24.76 -2.86 13.43
CA PHE A 62 -23.85 -3.40 12.42
C PHE A 62 -23.89 -2.62 11.10
N LEU A 63 -22.80 -2.68 10.33
CA LEU A 63 -22.73 -2.00 9.03
C LEU A 63 -23.83 -2.45 8.07
N ARG A 64 -24.22 -3.74 8.07
CA ARG A 64 -25.34 -4.24 7.26
C ARG A 64 -26.66 -3.51 7.54
N GLU A 65 -26.90 -3.09 8.78
CA GLU A 65 -28.12 -2.38 9.18
C GLU A 65 -28.06 -0.93 8.74
N TRP A 66 -26.88 -0.31 8.86
CA TRP A 66 -26.65 1.04 8.33
C TRP A 66 -26.84 1.11 6.82
N ILE A 67 -26.29 0.16 6.05
CA ILE A 67 -26.43 0.08 4.59
C ILE A 67 -27.91 -0.07 4.21
N LYS A 68 -28.68 -0.91 4.91
CA LYS A 68 -30.11 -1.11 4.62
C LYS A 68 -30.95 0.16 4.74
N ASN A 69 -30.51 1.13 5.55
CA ASN A 69 -31.21 2.40 5.75
C ASN A 69 -30.83 3.47 4.73
N GLN A 70 -29.92 3.17 3.80
CA GLN A 70 -29.52 4.11 2.75
C GLN A 70 -30.39 3.95 1.49
N ASP A 71 -30.36 4.94 0.61
CA ASP A 71 -30.97 4.80 -0.70
C ASP A 71 -30.31 3.69 -1.52
N ARG A 72 -31.05 3.18 -2.52
CA ARG A 72 -30.63 2.01 -3.31
C ARG A 72 -29.32 2.27 -4.06
N ASP A 73 -29.15 3.45 -4.63
CA ASP A 73 -27.98 3.76 -5.46
C ASP A 73 -26.73 3.93 -4.61
N TYR A 74 -26.84 4.61 -3.48
CA TYR A 74 -25.76 4.75 -2.52
C TYR A 74 -25.37 3.40 -1.90
N SER A 75 -26.35 2.56 -1.56
CA SER A 75 -26.12 1.18 -1.09
C SER A 75 -25.33 0.35 -2.10
N MET A 76 -25.67 0.42 -3.39
CA MET A 76 -24.94 -0.32 -4.44
C MET A 76 -23.50 0.16 -4.57
N ARG A 77 -23.26 1.48 -4.48
CA ARG A 77 -21.90 2.04 -4.51
C ARG A 77 -21.06 1.54 -3.35
N ILE A 78 -21.61 1.53 -2.13
CA ILE A 78 -20.90 1.04 -0.95
C ILE A 78 -20.57 -0.45 -1.08
N LYS A 79 -21.52 -1.27 -1.54
CA LYS A 79 -21.27 -2.69 -1.79
C LYS A 79 -20.13 -2.90 -2.80
N SER A 80 -20.09 -2.09 -3.86
CA SER A 80 -19.00 -2.13 -4.83
C SER A 80 -17.65 -1.76 -4.20
N LEU A 81 -17.60 -0.79 -3.29
CA LEU A 81 -16.38 -0.41 -2.57
C LEU A 81 -15.91 -1.54 -1.63
N ILE A 82 -16.85 -2.15 -0.90
CA ILE A 82 -16.55 -3.28 -0.01
C ILE A 82 -16.01 -4.46 -0.80
N SER A 83 -16.57 -4.75 -2.00
CA SER A 83 -16.09 -5.85 -2.84
C SER A 83 -14.68 -5.67 -3.42
N SER A 84 -14.15 -4.45 -3.38
CA SER A 84 -12.76 -4.14 -3.76
C SER A 84 -11.82 -4.07 -2.54
N THR A 85 -12.15 -4.83 -1.51
CA THR A 85 -11.27 -5.02 -0.34
C THR A 85 -10.32 -6.18 -0.60
N ASP A 86 -9.07 -6.01 -0.22
CA ASP A 86 -8.03 -7.03 -0.29
C ASP A 86 -7.58 -7.49 1.11
N ILE A 87 -7.15 -8.74 1.18
CA ILE A 87 -6.58 -9.39 2.37
C ILE A 87 -5.32 -10.14 1.92
N PRO A 88 -4.22 -10.15 2.69
CA PRO A 88 -4.02 -9.51 3.99
C PRO A 88 -3.66 -8.02 3.90
N GLN A 89 -3.66 -7.33 5.05
CA GLN A 89 -3.35 -5.91 5.17
C GLN A 89 -1.99 -5.57 4.56
N ILE A 90 -1.01 -6.44 4.80
CA ILE A 90 0.31 -6.41 4.15
C ILE A 90 0.30 -7.40 2.98
N PRO A 91 0.67 -6.98 1.76
CA PRO A 91 0.80 -7.90 0.63
C PRO A 91 1.79 -9.04 0.91
N ILE A 92 1.42 -10.29 0.57
CA ILE A 92 2.21 -11.50 0.88
C ILE A 92 3.54 -11.53 0.11
N ASP A 93 3.60 -10.85 -1.03
CA ASP A 93 4.79 -10.71 -1.87
C ASP A 93 5.84 -9.76 -1.29
N ASP A 94 5.49 -8.94 -0.29
CA ASP A 94 6.45 -8.12 0.46
C ASP A 94 6.98 -8.87 1.69
N ILE A 95 7.75 -9.93 1.44
CA ILE A 95 8.27 -10.86 2.48
C ILE A 95 9.03 -10.10 3.58
N ASN A 96 9.84 -9.11 3.19
CA ASN A 96 10.61 -8.30 4.14
C ASN A 96 9.69 -7.51 5.08
N CYS A 97 8.64 -6.87 4.52
CA CYS A 97 7.67 -6.16 5.34
C CYS A 97 6.87 -7.11 6.23
N VAL A 98 6.47 -8.28 5.72
CA VAL A 98 5.72 -9.29 6.46
C VAL A 98 6.50 -9.78 7.67
N ASP A 99 7.76 -10.17 7.49
CA ASP A 99 8.59 -10.71 8.58
C ASP A 99 8.91 -9.63 9.62
N HIS A 100 9.22 -8.41 9.17
CA HIS A 100 9.47 -7.30 10.09
C HIS A 100 8.23 -6.91 10.89
N PHE A 101 7.05 -6.95 10.26
CA PHE A 101 5.79 -6.65 10.91
C PHE A 101 5.42 -7.71 11.97
N LYS A 102 5.68 -9.00 11.71
CA LYS A 102 5.47 -10.08 12.69
C LYS A 102 6.34 -9.93 13.95
N LEU A 103 7.49 -9.28 13.81
CA LEU A 103 8.42 -8.98 14.90
C LEU A 103 8.21 -7.59 15.52
N SER A 104 7.08 -6.94 15.20
CA SER A 104 6.79 -5.58 15.64
C SER A 104 5.44 -5.49 16.34
N GLU A 105 5.38 -4.63 17.36
CA GLU A 105 4.16 -4.20 18.02
C GLU A 105 3.99 -2.69 17.89
N PHE A 106 2.76 -2.26 17.60
CA PHE A 106 2.42 -0.85 17.42
C PHE A 106 1.31 -0.46 18.38
N CYS A 107 1.53 0.62 19.13
CA CYS A 107 0.53 1.23 20.02
C CYS A 107 0.46 2.74 19.80
N LEU A 108 -0.62 3.36 20.27
CA LEU A 108 -0.69 4.83 20.26
C LEU A 108 0.38 5.45 21.17
N ALA A 109 0.98 6.55 20.71
CA ALA A 109 1.91 7.30 21.53
C ALA A 109 1.25 8.01 22.71
N SER A 110 -0.04 8.33 22.61
CA SER A 110 -0.83 8.93 23.69
C SER A 110 -1.32 7.93 24.72
N ASP A 111 -1.44 6.65 24.35
CA ASP A 111 -1.91 5.56 25.20
C ASP A 111 -1.33 4.23 24.71
N ASN A 112 -0.30 3.74 25.38
CA ASN A 112 0.40 2.52 24.98
C ASN A 112 -0.41 1.24 25.23
N THR A 113 -1.58 1.32 25.86
CA THR A 113 -2.50 0.18 26.03
C THR A 113 -3.35 -0.07 24.79
N VAL A 114 -3.49 0.93 23.92
CA VAL A 114 -4.25 0.84 22.68
C VAL A 114 -3.32 0.37 21.55
N LYS A 115 -3.42 -0.91 21.23
CA LYS A 115 -2.73 -1.50 20.08
C LYS A 115 -3.34 -1.01 18.78
N THR A 116 -2.50 -0.72 17.78
CA THR A 116 -2.91 -0.20 16.47
C THR A 116 -2.14 -0.86 15.33
N PRO A 117 -2.27 -2.19 15.16
CA PRO A 117 -1.56 -2.92 14.10
C PRO A 117 -1.87 -2.35 12.71
N SER A 118 -3.09 -1.87 12.47
CA SER A 118 -3.47 -1.33 11.17
C SER A 118 -2.71 -0.06 10.80
N LEU A 119 -2.51 0.82 11.77
CA LEU A 119 -1.68 2.01 11.58
C LEU A 119 -0.19 1.64 11.45
N GLY A 120 0.26 0.61 12.15
CA GLY A 120 1.59 0.03 11.99
C GLY A 120 1.84 -0.47 10.56
N ALA A 121 0.88 -1.22 9.99
CA ALA A 121 0.96 -1.69 8.61
C ALA A 121 1.00 -0.54 7.62
N ALA A 122 0.16 0.49 7.81
CA ALA A 122 0.18 1.69 6.98
C ALA A 122 1.52 2.42 7.03
N PHE A 123 2.14 2.52 8.21
CA PHE A 123 3.48 3.09 8.37
C PHE A 123 4.54 2.28 7.63
N MET A 124 4.58 0.96 7.86
CA MET A 124 5.55 0.04 7.25
C MET A 124 5.51 0.06 5.72
N LEU A 125 4.30 0.17 5.16
CA LEU A 125 4.04 0.23 3.72
C LEU A 125 4.14 1.66 3.15
N ASP A 126 4.45 2.67 3.97
CA ASP A 126 4.37 4.08 3.54
C ASP A 126 3.00 4.42 2.90
N ALA A 127 1.94 3.70 3.29
CA ALA A 127 0.57 3.81 2.77
C ALA A 127 -0.25 4.77 3.62
N VAL A 128 -1.47 5.08 3.17
CA VAL A 128 -2.41 5.91 3.94
C VAL A 128 -3.42 5.00 4.62
N ALA A 129 -3.49 5.07 5.96
CA ALA A 129 -4.59 4.50 6.70
C ALA A 129 -5.86 5.32 6.50
N VAL A 130 -7.01 4.67 6.45
CA VAL A 130 -8.32 5.30 6.48
C VAL A 130 -9.04 4.92 7.76
N SER A 131 -9.45 5.91 8.53
CA SER A 131 -10.10 5.71 9.83
C SER A 131 -11.54 6.18 9.82
N PHE A 132 -12.36 5.52 10.62
CA PHE A 132 -13.67 6.02 11.02
C PHE A 132 -13.50 7.15 12.05
N LEU A 133 -14.36 8.17 11.98
CA LEU A 133 -14.39 9.28 12.94
C LEU A 133 -15.17 8.91 14.21
N SER A 134 -14.80 7.80 14.86
CA SER A 134 -15.43 7.35 16.11
C SER A 134 -14.95 8.11 17.35
N SER A 135 -13.82 8.79 17.22
CA SER A 135 -13.14 9.55 18.26
C SER A 135 -12.26 10.60 17.61
N ASP A 136 -12.04 11.72 18.32
CA ASP A 136 -11.15 12.81 17.88
C ASP A 136 -9.70 12.35 17.66
N LEU A 137 -9.32 11.26 18.33
CA LEU A 137 -8.02 10.60 18.14
C LEU A 137 -7.77 10.23 16.67
N TRP A 138 -8.81 9.81 15.96
CA TRP A 138 -8.72 9.36 14.57
C TRP A 138 -8.85 10.52 13.58
N ASP A 139 -9.23 11.72 14.04
CA ASP A 139 -9.40 12.91 13.21
C ASP A 139 -8.08 13.67 12.99
N LEU A 140 -7.01 12.93 12.72
CA LEU A 140 -5.69 13.49 12.49
C LEU A 140 -5.12 12.98 11.16
N SER A 141 -4.44 13.84 10.40
CA SER A 141 -3.78 13.42 9.15
C SER A 141 -2.55 12.52 9.38
N GLY A 142 -2.03 12.51 10.60
CA GLY A 142 -0.93 11.65 11.01
C GLY A 142 -1.11 11.28 12.48
N ILE A 143 -0.96 10.00 12.80
CA ILE A 143 -1.15 9.46 14.14
C ILE A 143 0.20 9.02 14.67
N ALA A 144 0.59 9.55 15.83
CA ALA A 144 1.85 9.20 16.48
C ALA A 144 1.73 7.83 17.17
N LEU A 145 2.70 6.96 16.90
CA LEU A 145 2.76 5.60 17.41
C LEU A 145 4.06 5.35 18.19
N LEU A 146 3.98 4.42 19.12
CA LEU A 146 5.11 3.68 19.65
C LEU A 146 5.24 2.39 18.83
N TRP A 147 6.48 2.08 18.47
CA TRP A 147 6.84 0.92 17.67
C TRP A 147 7.93 0.16 18.41
N ASP A 148 7.54 -0.97 18.98
CA ASP A 148 8.46 -1.91 19.64
C ASP A 148 8.81 -3.00 18.60
N THR A 149 10.09 -3.23 18.35
CA THR A 149 10.57 -4.23 17.37
C THR A 149 11.72 -5.05 17.93
N ILE A 150 11.89 -6.27 17.44
CA ILE A 150 12.99 -7.15 17.84
C ILE A 150 14.14 -6.99 16.84
N ASP A 151 15.33 -6.65 17.34
CA ASP A 151 16.54 -6.53 16.52
C ASP A 151 17.17 -7.89 16.18
N GLU A 152 18.29 -7.87 15.43
CA GLU A 152 19.02 -9.08 15.04
C GLU A 152 19.60 -9.86 16.24
N ASN A 153 19.73 -9.21 17.41
CA ASN A 153 20.24 -9.81 18.65
C ASN A 153 19.12 -10.34 19.54
N GLY A 154 17.85 -10.15 19.17
CA GLY A 154 16.70 -10.51 19.99
C GLY A 154 16.33 -9.47 21.05
N GLU A 155 16.94 -8.27 21.02
CA GLU A 155 16.63 -7.18 21.94
C GLU A 155 15.44 -6.34 21.43
N ILE A 156 14.64 -5.81 22.36
CA ILE A 156 13.50 -4.95 22.03
C ILE A 156 13.99 -3.52 21.85
N GLU A 157 13.88 -3.01 20.62
CA GLU A 157 14.09 -1.61 20.29
C GLU A 157 12.76 -0.85 20.27
N LYS A 158 12.70 0.27 21.00
CA LYS A 158 11.51 1.13 21.06
C LYS A 158 11.69 2.39 20.25
N LYS A 159 10.81 2.60 19.27
CA LYS A 159 10.84 3.73 18.34
C LYS A 159 9.56 4.53 18.43
N LYS A 160 9.64 5.79 18.00
CA LYS A 160 8.48 6.63 17.72
C LYS A 160 8.34 6.76 16.21
N CYS A 161 7.12 6.59 15.72
CA CYS A 161 6.82 6.82 14.31
C CYS A 161 5.48 7.53 14.14
N VAL A 162 5.17 7.93 12.90
CA VAL A 162 3.91 8.58 12.55
C VAL A 162 3.30 7.86 11.37
N ALA A 163 2.14 7.25 11.57
CA ALA A 163 1.36 6.64 10.51
C ALA A 163 0.53 7.71 9.79
N LYS A 164 0.51 7.70 8.46
CA LYS A 164 -0.37 8.57 7.67
C LYS A 164 -1.80 8.08 7.83
N ASN A 165 -2.71 8.99 8.13
CA ASN A 165 -4.12 8.68 8.31
C ASN A 165 -5.01 9.67 7.56
N ALA A 166 -6.19 9.19 7.14
CA ALA A 166 -7.22 10.00 6.54
C ALA A 166 -8.60 9.56 7.04
N ALA A 167 -9.14 10.32 7.99
CA ALA A 167 -10.54 10.23 8.41
C ALA A 167 -11.45 11.27 7.72
N ARG A 168 -10.85 12.26 7.05
CA ARG A 168 -11.52 13.32 6.28
C ARG A 168 -10.91 13.48 4.89
N VAL A 169 -11.68 14.03 3.97
CA VAL A 169 -11.23 14.25 2.57
C VAL A 169 -10.04 15.21 2.53
N GLU A 170 -9.98 16.17 3.45
CA GLU A 170 -8.89 17.12 3.59
C GLU A 170 -7.58 16.41 3.96
N HIS A 171 -7.63 15.42 4.86
CA HIS A 171 -6.48 14.59 5.22
C HIS A 171 -6.00 13.79 4.00
N TRP A 172 -6.93 13.17 3.28
CA TRP A 172 -6.62 12.44 2.04
C TRP A 172 -5.94 13.32 1.00
N LYS A 173 -6.49 14.51 0.72
CA LYS A 173 -5.94 15.44 -0.27
C LYS A 173 -4.47 15.79 0.01
N ARG A 174 -4.11 16.03 1.27
CA ARG A 174 -2.73 16.30 1.69
C ARG A 174 -1.78 15.14 1.34
N HIS A 175 -2.19 13.90 1.62
CA HIS A 175 -1.38 12.72 1.28
C HIS A 175 -1.33 12.47 -0.23
N PHE A 176 -2.44 12.73 -0.92
CA PHE A 176 -2.55 12.54 -2.35
C PHE A 176 -1.65 13.51 -3.13
N GLU A 177 -1.49 14.75 -2.68
CA GLU A 177 -0.52 15.69 -3.27
C GLU A 177 0.90 15.13 -3.27
N GLN A 178 1.31 14.51 -2.16
CA GLN A 178 2.62 13.85 -2.05
C GLN A 178 2.71 12.64 -2.99
N LEU A 179 1.65 11.83 -3.08
CA LEU A 179 1.60 10.69 -4.01
C LEU A 179 1.69 11.15 -5.47
N GLN A 180 1.01 12.24 -5.83
CA GLN A 180 1.04 12.78 -7.19
C GLN A 180 2.44 13.28 -7.56
N GLU A 181 3.15 13.90 -6.63
CA GLU A 181 4.53 14.29 -6.88
C GLU A 181 5.45 13.07 -7.03
N GLN A 182 5.26 12.03 -6.23
CA GLN A 182 5.96 10.75 -6.38
C GLN A 182 5.66 10.09 -7.75
N ARG A 183 4.41 10.15 -8.22
CA ARG A 183 4.02 9.65 -9.55
C ARG A 183 4.72 10.40 -10.67
N LYS A 184 4.74 11.75 -10.61
CA LYS A 184 5.44 12.58 -11.60
C LYS A 184 6.93 12.28 -11.63
N GLU A 185 7.56 12.18 -10.46
CA GLU A 185 9.00 11.90 -10.38
C GLU A 185 9.33 10.49 -10.88
N SER A 186 8.49 9.50 -10.56
CA SER A 186 8.62 8.12 -11.06
C SER A 186 8.52 8.10 -12.59
N SER A 187 7.53 8.80 -13.16
CA SER A 187 7.35 8.91 -14.61
C SER A 187 8.53 9.60 -15.30
N ARG A 188 9.06 10.68 -14.70
CA ARG A 188 10.26 11.38 -15.19
C ARG A 188 11.47 10.47 -15.20
N LYS A 189 11.70 9.72 -14.13
CA LYS A 189 12.79 8.75 -14.01
C LYS A 189 12.65 7.61 -15.02
N GLY A 190 11.45 7.07 -15.18
CA GLY A 190 11.15 6.05 -16.19
C GLY A 190 11.45 6.52 -17.61
N THR A 191 11.06 7.75 -17.93
CA THR A 191 11.36 8.40 -19.21
C THR A 191 12.86 8.58 -19.40
N LEU A 192 13.57 9.10 -18.40
CA LEU A 192 15.03 9.28 -18.44
C LEU A 192 15.77 7.95 -18.66
N LEU A 193 15.35 6.89 -17.97
CA LEU A 193 15.91 5.55 -18.13
C LEU A 193 15.70 5.05 -19.55
N TRP A 194 14.49 5.21 -20.09
CA TRP A 194 14.20 4.84 -21.48
C TRP A 194 15.05 5.63 -22.48
N ASP A 195 15.19 6.93 -22.31
CA ASP A 195 15.93 7.78 -23.25
C ASP A 195 17.43 7.48 -23.25
N LYS A 196 18.01 7.18 -22.08
CA LYS A 196 19.42 6.84 -21.94
C LYS A 196 19.77 5.40 -22.28
N ARG A 197 18.78 4.53 -22.50
CA ARG A 197 18.98 3.06 -22.56
C ARG A 197 20.06 2.62 -23.55
N ASN A 198 20.10 3.22 -24.75
CA ASN A 198 21.04 2.83 -25.80
C ASN A 198 22.48 3.31 -25.53
N ILE A 199 22.62 4.33 -24.66
CA ILE A 199 23.92 4.90 -24.29
C ILE A 199 24.48 4.16 -23.07
N GLU A 200 23.63 3.95 -22.06
CA GLU A 200 24.05 3.40 -20.76
C GLU A 200 24.08 1.86 -20.74
N PHE A 201 23.29 1.24 -21.62
CA PHE A 201 23.13 -0.22 -21.70
C PHE A 201 23.26 -0.71 -23.16
N SER A 202 24.39 -0.42 -23.79
CA SER A 202 24.65 -0.71 -25.21
C SER A 202 24.59 -2.19 -25.59
N ASN A 203 24.76 -3.11 -24.62
CA ASN A 203 24.74 -4.54 -24.83
C ASN A 203 23.34 -5.15 -24.63
N LEU A 204 22.33 -4.34 -24.24
CA LEU A 204 20.97 -4.78 -24.00
C LEU A 204 20.03 -4.34 -25.11
N ILE A 205 19.16 -5.26 -25.54
CA ILE A 205 18.07 -4.98 -26.47
C ILE A 205 16.77 -4.88 -25.67
N PHE A 206 16.13 -3.70 -25.70
CA PHE A 206 14.86 -3.47 -25.02
C PHE A 206 13.70 -3.68 -25.99
N CYS A 207 12.74 -4.52 -25.60
CA CYS A 207 11.53 -4.73 -26.40
C CYS A 207 10.58 -3.51 -26.31
N ASN A 208 9.61 -3.43 -27.23
CA ASN A 208 8.66 -2.32 -27.28
C ASN A 208 7.82 -2.16 -26.01
N ASP A 209 7.53 -3.26 -25.32
CA ASP A 209 6.78 -3.24 -24.06
C ASP A 209 7.59 -2.67 -22.89
N CYS A 210 8.93 -2.71 -22.95
CA CYS A 210 9.79 -2.09 -21.94
C CYS A 210 9.53 -0.59 -21.79
N LYS A 211 9.18 0.12 -22.88
CA LYS A 211 8.87 1.56 -22.80
C LYS A 211 7.67 1.81 -21.90
N LYS A 212 6.58 1.07 -22.12
CA LYS A 212 5.36 1.18 -21.32
C LYS A 212 5.65 0.78 -19.87
N ASN A 213 6.43 -0.28 -19.67
CA ASN A 213 6.78 -0.72 -18.33
C ASN A 213 7.61 0.34 -17.59
N PHE A 214 8.69 0.88 -18.15
CA PHE A 214 9.48 1.90 -17.45
C PHE A 214 8.71 3.18 -17.17
N THR A 215 7.81 3.59 -18.08
CA THR A 215 7.03 4.82 -17.92
C THR A 215 5.82 4.67 -16.99
N ASN A 216 5.28 3.46 -16.85
CA ASN A 216 4.12 3.16 -15.99
C ASN A 216 4.48 2.53 -14.65
N LEU A 217 5.71 2.05 -14.47
CA LEU A 217 6.16 1.54 -13.18
C LEU A 217 6.16 2.70 -12.16
N SER A 218 5.56 2.45 -11.01
CA SER A 218 5.72 3.31 -9.82
C SER A 218 7.13 3.11 -9.26
N ILE A 219 8.12 3.65 -9.96
CA ILE A 219 9.54 3.53 -9.60
C ILE A 219 9.88 4.54 -8.50
N ASN A 220 9.76 4.11 -7.24
CA ASN A 220 10.29 4.88 -6.13
C ASN A 220 11.85 4.98 -6.22
N ARG A 221 12.48 5.83 -5.40
CA ARG A 221 13.94 6.07 -5.49
C ARG A 221 14.78 4.80 -5.27
N ALA A 222 14.41 3.94 -4.33
CA ALA A 222 15.13 2.71 -4.04
C ALA A 222 15.02 1.72 -5.21
N ASN A 223 13.79 1.52 -5.71
CA ASN A 223 13.50 0.64 -6.84
C ASN A 223 14.18 1.14 -8.14
N TYR A 224 14.29 2.46 -8.32
CA TYR A 224 15.02 3.03 -9.46
C TYR A 224 16.50 2.65 -9.44
N ASN A 225 17.15 2.84 -8.29
CA ASN A 225 18.56 2.53 -8.15
C ASN A 225 18.81 1.03 -8.29
N GLN A 226 17.94 0.19 -7.73
CA GLN A 226 18.03 -1.26 -7.86
C GLN A 226 17.84 -1.69 -9.32
N LEU A 227 16.80 -1.18 -10.00
CA LEU A 227 16.58 -1.44 -11.43
C LEU A 227 17.78 -1.01 -12.27
N TRP A 228 18.29 0.20 -12.02
CA TRP A 228 19.46 0.73 -12.71
C TRP A 228 20.70 -0.16 -12.52
N ASN A 229 20.99 -0.54 -11.26
CA ASN A 229 22.11 -1.40 -10.93
C ASN A 229 21.95 -2.79 -11.56
N ASN A 230 20.75 -3.37 -11.54
CA ASN A 230 20.48 -4.66 -12.16
C ASN A 230 20.67 -4.60 -13.68
N LEU A 231 20.20 -3.53 -14.34
CA LEU A 231 20.40 -3.32 -15.77
C LEU A 231 21.89 -3.11 -16.11
N LYS A 232 22.62 -2.36 -15.28
CA LYS A 232 24.07 -2.14 -15.45
C LYS A 232 24.83 -3.47 -15.32
N LEU A 233 24.54 -4.22 -14.25
CA LEU A 233 25.14 -5.53 -14.01
C LEU A 233 24.84 -6.50 -15.17
N LEU A 234 23.61 -6.51 -15.69
CA LEU A 234 23.26 -7.32 -16.84
C LEU A 234 24.03 -6.87 -18.09
N ASN A 235 24.05 -5.58 -18.39
CA ASN A 235 24.75 -5.01 -19.54
C ASN A 235 26.25 -5.34 -19.55
N ASP A 236 26.89 -5.26 -18.39
CA ASP A 236 28.34 -5.44 -18.26
C ASP A 236 28.75 -6.91 -18.36
N ASN A 237 27.86 -7.84 -18.00
CA ASN A 237 28.17 -9.27 -17.98
C ASN A 237 27.66 -10.04 -19.21
N ILE A 238 26.67 -9.52 -19.94
CA ILE A 238 26.00 -10.28 -21.01
C ILE A 238 26.94 -10.61 -22.17
N SER A 239 27.89 -9.73 -22.50
CA SER A 239 28.88 -9.96 -23.56
C SER A 239 29.87 -11.08 -23.25
N GLU A 240 30.10 -11.38 -21.98
CA GLU A 240 31.03 -12.44 -21.53
C GLU A 240 30.32 -13.77 -21.22
N CYS A 241 29.00 -13.80 -21.36
CA CYS A 241 28.17 -14.94 -21.05
C CYS A 241 27.76 -15.69 -22.32
N ASN A 242 28.14 -16.97 -22.37
CA ASN A 242 27.77 -17.91 -23.42
C ASN A 242 26.63 -18.85 -23.00
N SER A 243 26.08 -18.68 -21.79
CA SER A 243 24.92 -19.42 -21.30
C SER A 243 24.18 -18.68 -20.18
N ASP A 244 22.87 -18.92 -20.08
CA ASP A 244 22.01 -18.33 -19.05
C ASP A 244 22.42 -18.77 -17.63
N LYS A 245 22.96 -19.98 -17.47
CA LYS A 245 23.47 -20.46 -16.17
C LYS A 245 24.65 -19.62 -15.68
N LYS A 246 25.56 -19.25 -16.59
CA LYS A 246 26.71 -18.39 -16.26
C LYS A 246 26.23 -16.97 -15.93
N LEU A 247 25.28 -16.46 -16.70
CA LEU A 247 24.69 -15.15 -16.46
C LEU A 247 23.93 -15.08 -15.12
N LYS A 248 23.13 -16.10 -14.77
CA LYS A 248 22.47 -16.21 -13.45
C LYS A 248 23.49 -16.20 -12.32
N LYS A 249 24.59 -16.94 -12.47
CA LYS A 249 25.63 -17.02 -11.44
C LYS A 249 26.33 -15.67 -11.21
N LEU A 250 26.58 -14.90 -12.28
CA LEU A 250 27.26 -13.61 -12.19
C LEU A 250 26.35 -12.48 -11.73
N THR A 251 25.09 -12.48 -12.17
CA THR A 251 24.15 -11.39 -11.88
C THR A 251 23.31 -11.63 -10.63
N GLN A 252 23.20 -12.89 -10.18
CA GLN A 252 22.26 -13.33 -9.13
C GLN A 252 20.79 -13.00 -9.45
N LEU A 253 20.47 -12.68 -10.70
CA LEU A 253 19.12 -12.37 -11.14
C LEU A 253 18.35 -13.66 -11.47
N ASN A 254 17.08 -13.68 -11.09
CA ASN A 254 16.16 -14.76 -11.47
C ASN A 254 15.54 -14.46 -12.84
N PHE A 255 15.97 -15.21 -13.86
CA PHE A 255 15.32 -15.18 -15.18
C PHE A 255 14.22 -16.25 -15.26
N THR A 256 13.03 -15.83 -15.68
CA THR A 256 11.92 -16.70 -16.09
C THR A 256 11.91 -16.79 -17.61
N ASP A 257 11.73 -18.00 -18.15
CA ASP A 257 11.49 -18.17 -19.59
C ASP A 257 10.18 -17.48 -20.00
N GLU A 258 10.14 -16.98 -21.25
CA GLU A 258 8.91 -16.43 -21.83
C GLU A 258 7.75 -17.41 -21.74
N SER A 259 6.55 -16.88 -21.44
CA SER A 259 5.29 -17.61 -21.59
C SER A 259 5.21 -18.20 -23.00
N SER A 260 4.89 -19.48 -23.10
CA SER A 260 4.72 -20.23 -24.36
C SER A 260 3.75 -19.59 -25.36
N ARG A 261 2.96 -18.59 -24.95
CA ARG A 261 2.06 -17.81 -25.82
C ARG A 261 2.76 -16.84 -26.78
N VAL A 262 4.02 -16.48 -26.55
CA VAL A 262 4.74 -15.49 -27.38
C VAL A 262 5.59 -16.16 -28.48
N LYS A 263 5.94 -17.44 -28.31
CA LYS A 263 6.78 -18.19 -29.25
C LYS A 263 6.09 -18.57 -30.58
N GLU A 264 4.78 -18.32 -30.71
CA GLU A 264 3.98 -18.67 -31.89
C GLU A 264 3.56 -17.47 -32.77
N LYS A 265 4.26 -16.33 -32.68
CA LYS A 265 4.04 -15.18 -33.58
C LYS A 265 5.27 -14.84 -34.42
#